data_AF-A0A527ZIF9-F1
#
_entry.id   AF-A0A527ZIF9-F1
#
_cell.length_a   1.000
_cell.length_b   1.000
_cell.length_c   1.000
_cell.angle_alpha   90.00
_cell.angle_beta   90.00
_cell.angle_gamma   90.00
#
_symmetry.space_group_name_H-M   'P 1'
#
loop_
_entity.id
_entity.type
_entity.pdbx_description
1 polymer ?
#
loop_
_entity_poly.entity_id
_entity_poly.type
_entity_poly.pdbx_seq_one_letter_code
_entity_poly.pdbx_strand_id
1 'polypeptide(L)' 'TGVIRPVVDHVFPFEQTNEALAYIEQGRARGKVVIKVK' A
#
# COMPACT_ATOMS: atom_id res chain seq x y z
N THR A 1 -12.47 -16.77 13.40
CA THR A 1 -13.09 -15.46 13.15
C THR A 1 -11.99 -14.41 13.21
N GLY A 2 -11.67 -13.75 12.09
CA GLY A 2 -10.53 -12.81 12.04
C GLY A 2 -10.82 -11.54 12.82
N VAL A 3 -10.14 -11.36 13.96
CA VAL A 3 -10.36 -10.28 14.94
C VAL A 3 -9.92 -8.89 14.42
N ILE A 4 -9.05 -8.85 13.42
CA ILE A 4 -8.52 -7.60 12.85
C ILE A 4 -8.73 -7.61 11.34
N ARG A 5 -9.43 -6.60 10.82
CA ARG A 5 -9.59 -6.37 9.38
C ARG A 5 -8.49 -5.39 8.93
N PRO A 6 -7.52 -5.81 8.09
CA PRO A 6 -6.50 -4.90 7.59
C PRO A 6 -7.16 -3.86 6.66
N VAL A 7 -6.92 -2.57 6.92
CA VAL A 7 -7.33 -1.49 6.03
C VAL A 7 -6.22 -1.30 4.99
N VAL A 8 -6.43 -1.84 3.80
CA VAL A 8 -5.53 -1.66 2.65
C VAL A 8 -5.99 -0.43 1.89
N ASP A 9 -5.06 0.47 1.60
CA ASP A 9 -5.34 1.74 0.94
C ASP A 9 -5.10 1.64 -0.57
N HIS A 10 -3.92 1.18 -0.96
CA HIS A 10 -3.57 0.97 -2.36
C HIS A 10 -2.66 -0.25 -2.54
N VAL A 11 -2.74 -0.87 -3.72
CA VAL A 11 -1.89 -2.00 -4.11
C VAL A 11 -1.10 -1.59 -5.33
N PHE A 12 0.22 -1.59 -5.22
CA PHE A 12 1.12 -1.27 -6.32
C PHE A 12 1.82 -2.54 -6.84
N PRO A 13 2.02 -2.68 -8.15
CA PRO A 13 2.91 -3.71 -8.69
C PRO A 13 4.37 -3.40 -8.29
N PHE A 14 5.21 -4.44 -8.24
CA PHE A 14 6.62 -4.31 -7.86
C PHE A 14 7.39 -3.30 -8.71
N GLU A 15 7.09 -3.22 -10.01
CA GLU A 15 7.70 -2.27 -10.95
C GLU A 15 7.44 -0.80 -10.57
N GLN A 16 6.33 -0.53 -9.87
CA GLN A 16 5.91 0.80 -9.43
C GLN A 16 6.26 1.08 -7.96
N THR A 17 7.26 0.39 -7.40
CA THR A 17 7.69 0.60 -6.00
C THR A 17 8.07 2.06 -5.74
N ASN A 18 8.73 2.73 -6.69
CA ASN A 18 9.09 4.15 -6.54
C ASN A 18 7.86 5.06 -6.44
N GLU A 19 6.81 4.77 -7.21
CA GLU A 19 5.54 5.51 -7.17
C GLU A 19 4.80 5.24 -5.85
N ALA A 20 4.85 4.00 -5.35
CA ALA A 20 4.29 3.63 -4.06
C ALA A 20 4.96 4.40 -2.90
N LEU A 21 6.29 4.57 -2.95
CA LEU A 21 7.04 5.37 -1.98
C LEU A 21 6.66 6.84 -2.05
N ALA A 22 6.66 7.43 -3.26
CA ALA A 22 6.24 8.82 -3.46
C ALA A 22 4.79 9.08 -3.00
N TYR A 23 3.90 8.11 -3.20
CA TYR A 23 2.50 8.17 -2.74
C TYR A 23 2.39 8.25 -1.21
N ILE A 24 3.23 7.49 -0.49
CA ILE A 24 3.30 7.51 0.98
C ILE A 24 3.92 8.82 1.47
N GLU A 25 5.00 9.27 0.84
CA GLU A 25 5.72 10.50 1.21
C GLU A 25 4.84 11.76 1.10
N GLN A 26 3.89 11.79 0.17
CA GLN A 26 2.92 12.89 0.02
C GLN A 26 1.84 12.91 1.12
N GLY A 27 1.89 11.98 2.09
CA GLY A 27 0.93 11.91 3.19
C GLY A 27 -0.47 11.50 2.77
N ARG A 28 -0.62 10.93 1.56
CA ARG A 28 -1.92 10.50 1.02
C ARG A 28 -2.35 9.12 1.48
N ALA A 29 -1.40 8.33 2.01
CA ALA A 29 -1.68 6.98 2.47
C ALA A 29 -2.56 6.99 3.74
N ARG A 30 -3.84 6.61 3.61
CA ARG A 30 -4.80 6.51 4.74
C ARG A 30 -4.83 5.12 5.37
N GLY A 31 -3.98 4.20 4.91
CA GLY A 31 -3.92 2.82 5.38
C GLY A 31 -2.67 2.09 4.90
N LYS A 32 -2.75 0.76 4.84
CA LYS A 32 -1.63 -0.09 4.43
C LYS A 32 -1.47 -0.06 2.91
N VAL A 33 -0.32 0.40 2.44
CA VAL A 33 0.09 0.26 1.03
C VAL A 33 0.74 -1.10 0.84
N VAL A 34 0.31 -1.87 -0.15
CA VAL A 34 0.79 -3.23 -0.42
C VAL A 34 1.54 -3.24 -1.74
N ILE A 35 2.76 -3.79 -1.74
CA ILE A 35 3.52 -4.04 -2.97
C ILE A 35 3.34 -5.50 -3.34
N LYS A 36 2.82 -5.75 -4.55
CA LYS A 36 2.60 -7.10 -5.08
C LYS A 36 3.86 -7.57 -5.82
N VAL A 37 4.47 -8.64 -5.32
CA VAL A 37 5.73 -9.22 -5.83
C VAL A 37 5.49 -10.48 -6.68
N LYS A 38 4.32 -10.62 -7.33
CA LYS A 38 3.93 -11.83 -8.06
C LYS A 38 2.97 -11.55 -9.22
#